data_AF-A0A0A3YHI4-F1
#
_entry.id   AF-A0A0A3YHI4-F1
#
_cell.length_a   1.000
_cell.length_b   1.000
_cell.length_c   1.000
_cell.angle_alpha   90.00
_cell.angle_beta   90.00
_cell.angle_gamma   90.00
#
_symmetry.space_group_name_H-M   'P 1'
#
loop_
_entity.id
_entity.type
_entity.pdbx_description
1 polymer ?
#
loop_
_entity_poly.entity_id
_entity_poly.type
_entity_poly.pdbx_seq_one_letter_code
_entity_poly.pdbx_strand_id
1 'polypeptide(L)'
;MYNRVDGEYAHTEQAEESSWPADGSECAQTLTEIARLESLAPGELFDRTGLCFSKPHTSDAIDDSSNTSGLSTSSLSSSSELSVATSPVRPLFDYRTAELPQANVSGICVGLAAEWLLDLPSSASSRMGVLLPGTENHRSAARRQEQSEKLKTQLKEDKAEGSHNFQAKSTILRDAGLEPSAEETRYRFGTSSCIDKIVNELAQDPSVHLVSLKFVQPGAGTHTIATATSNGTTILSDPNYGEFTVPSDRVGELFKSLAERYSTLNKRDISAVVTQRIRYGHPNATDLALFPRAEPHR
;
A
#
# COMPACT_ATOMS: atom_id res chain seq x y z
N MET A 1 -4.55 -42.98 -67.62
CA MET A 1 -5.95 -43.31 -67.23
C MET A 1 -6.47 -42.13 -66.43
N TYR A 2 -7.65 -41.61 -66.80
CA TYR A 2 -8.30 -40.44 -66.19
C TYR A 2 -9.44 -40.87 -65.25
N ASN A 3 -9.64 -40.07 -64.17
CA ASN A 3 -10.84 -39.84 -63.33
C ASN A 3 -11.27 -40.99 -62.36
N ARG A 4 -11.89 -40.78 -61.18
CA ARG A 4 -12.58 -39.63 -60.55
C ARG A 4 -12.83 -39.91 -59.04
N VAL A 5 -12.70 -38.87 -58.21
CA VAL A 5 -13.48 -38.41 -57.02
C VAL A 5 -14.31 -39.41 -56.20
N ASP A 6 -14.10 -39.42 -54.86
CA ASP A 6 -15.13 -39.10 -53.85
C ASP A 6 -14.48 -38.61 -52.55
N GLY A 7 -15.11 -37.64 -51.89
CA GLY A 7 -14.59 -36.91 -50.73
C GLY A 7 -15.29 -37.26 -49.42
N GLU A 8 -14.77 -36.74 -48.31
CA GLU A 8 -15.57 -36.32 -47.14
C GLU A 8 -14.73 -35.46 -46.19
N TYR A 9 -15.38 -34.42 -45.67
CA TYR A 9 -14.88 -33.49 -44.65
C TYR A 9 -15.01 -34.13 -43.25
N ALA A 10 -14.02 -33.91 -42.40
CA ALA A 10 -14.24 -33.74 -40.96
C ALA A 10 -13.11 -32.90 -40.33
N HIS A 11 -13.50 -31.75 -39.76
CA HIS A 11 -12.86 -31.12 -38.60
C HIS A 11 -12.64 -32.18 -37.49
N THR A 12 -11.67 -32.09 -36.56
CA THR A 12 -11.56 -31.03 -35.54
C THR A 12 -10.20 -31.11 -34.80
N GLU A 13 -9.78 -29.93 -34.32
CA GLU A 13 -9.13 -29.64 -33.01
C GLU A 13 -7.67 -30.05 -32.72
N GLN A 14 -6.81 -29.03 -32.83
CA GLN A 14 -5.99 -28.45 -31.76
C GLN A 14 -5.51 -29.37 -30.62
N ALA A 15 -4.20 -29.59 -30.60
CA ALA A 15 -3.42 -29.57 -29.37
C ALA A 15 -2.23 -28.62 -29.60
N GLU A 16 -2.48 -27.32 -29.50
CA GLU A 16 -1.41 -26.37 -29.20
C GLU A 16 -0.93 -26.67 -27.78
N GLU A 17 0.21 -27.35 -27.71
CA GLU A 17 1.03 -27.45 -26.52
C GLU A 17 1.54 -26.04 -26.19
N SER A 18 0.68 -25.23 -25.56
CA SER A 18 1.05 -23.96 -24.98
C SER A 18 1.91 -24.24 -23.75
N SER A 19 3.21 -24.24 -23.94
CA SER A 19 4.19 -24.18 -22.86
C SER A 19 4.12 -22.77 -22.24
N TRP A 20 3.26 -22.63 -21.23
CA TRP A 20 3.23 -21.45 -20.37
C TRP A 20 4.53 -21.42 -19.55
N PRO A 21 5.31 -20.33 -19.58
CA PRO A 21 6.47 -20.22 -18.71
C PRO A 21 5.99 -20.03 -17.27
N ALA A 22 6.41 -20.94 -16.39
CA ALA A 22 6.19 -20.87 -14.96
C ALA A 22 6.90 -19.63 -14.36
N ASP A 23 6.08 -18.81 -13.71
CA ASP A 23 6.27 -18.22 -12.39
C ASP A 23 7.50 -17.32 -12.15
N GLY A 24 7.27 -16.02 -12.32
CA GLY A 24 8.21 -14.96 -11.95
C GLY A 24 7.66 -13.55 -12.16
N SER A 25 6.84 -13.35 -13.20
CA SER A 25 6.25 -12.06 -13.58
C SER A 25 4.82 -11.82 -13.09
N GLU A 26 4.13 -12.82 -12.52
CA GLU A 26 2.69 -12.70 -12.20
C GLU A 26 2.38 -11.61 -11.16
N CYS A 27 3.38 -11.25 -10.35
CA CYS A 27 3.16 -10.34 -9.23
C CYS A 27 3.37 -8.86 -9.58
N ALA A 28 4.38 -8.52 -10.37
CA ALA A 28 4.86 -7.15 -10.54
C ALA A 28 4.59 -6.66 -11.97
N GLN A 29 4.06 -5.45 -12.10
CA GLN A 29 3.74 -4.80 -13.37
C GLN A 29 4.39 -3.41 -13.43
N THR A 30 4.86 -3.04 -14.62
CA THR A 30 5.51 -1.76 -14.91
C THR A 30 4.52 -0.68 -15.33
N LEU A 31 4.91 0.62 -15.28
CA LEU A 31 4.04 1.74 -15.64
C LEU A 31 3.36 1.59 -17.02
N THR A 32 4.07 1.08 -18.03
CA THR A 32 3.50 0.88 -19.38
C THR A 32 2.39 -0.18 -19.37
N GLU A 33 2.54 -1.23 -18.56
CA GLU A 33 1.51 -2.26 -18.38
C GLU A 33 0.33 -1.75 -17.56
N ILE A 34 0.59 -0.95 -16.53
CA ILE A 34 -0.42 -0.30 -15.70
C ILE A 34 -1.28 0.65 -16.53
N ALA A 35 -0.66 1.54 -17.32
CA ALA A 35 -1.37 2.48 -18.19
C ALA A 35 -2.22 1.77 -19.25
N ARG A 36 -1.74 0.63 -19.76
CA ARG A 36 -2.50 -0.22 -20.69
C ARG A 36 -3.70 -0.88 -20.01
N LEU A 37 -3.56 -1.36 -18.78
CA LEU A 37 -4.69 -1.94 -18.02
C LEU A 37 -5.72 -0.88 -17.63
N GLU A 38 -5.27 0.33 -17.30
CA GLU A 38 -6.15 1.47 -16.98
C GLU A 38 -6.88 2.00 -18.22
N SER A 39 -6.32 1.85 -19.44
CA SER A 39 -6.97 2.25 -20.69
C SER A 39 -7.90 1.18 -21.31
N LEU A 40 -7.75 -0.10 -20.93
CA LEU A 40 -8.52 -1.21 -21.51
C LEU A 40 -9.83 -1.54 -20.79
N ALA A 41 -10.08 -1.01 -19.58
CA ALA A 41 -11.30 -1.31 -18.83
C ALA A 41 -12.48 -0.43 -19.28
N PRO A 42 -13.54 -0.97 -19.95
CA PRO A 42 -14.75 -0.22 -20.24
C PRO A 42 -15.63 -0.24 -18.98
N GLY A 43 -15.55 0.85 -18.22
CA GLY A 43 -16.29 1.09 -16.99
C GLY A 43 -15.50 2.08 -16.17
N GLU A 44 -16.02 3.29 -15.98
CA GLU A 44 -15.38 4.38 -15.23
C GLU A 44 -14.89 3.89 -13.85
N LEU A 45 -13.65 3.42 -13.78
CA LEU A 45 -12.97 3.16 -12.53
C LEU A 45 -12.55 4.53 -11.99
N PHE A 46 -13.44 5.10 -11.20
CA PHE A 46 -13.18 6.28 -10.39
C PHE A 46 -12.07 5.97 -9.38
N ASP A 47 -10.81 6.02 -9.81
CA ASP A 47 -9.68 6.10 -8.90
C ASP A 47 -9.74 7.49 -8.27
N ARG A 48 -10.51 7.62 -7.18
CA ARG A 48 -10.60 8.82 -6.37
C ARG A 48 -9.55 8.71 -5.28
N THR A 49 -8.53 9.53 -5.41
CA THR A 49 -7.55 9.76 -4.35
C THR A 49 -8.24 10.51 -3.22
N GLY A 50 -7.97 10.12 -1.97
CA GLY A 50 -8.60 10.75 -0.82
C GLY A 50 -9.94 10.17 -0.35
N LEU A 51 -10.52 9.15 -0.99
CA LEU A 51 -11.65 8.41 -0.38
C LEU A 51 -11.21 7.33 0.64
N CYS A 52 -9.97 7.48 1.13
CA CYS A 52 -9.22 6.57 1.98
C CYS A 52 -9.59 6.65 3.48
N PHE A 53 -10.80 7.13 3.81
CA PHE A 53 -11.24 7.31 5.19
C PHE A 53 -11.35 5.97 5.94
N SER A 54 -10.76 5.94 7.13
CA SER A 54 -11.01 4.89 8.12
C SER A 54 -12.11 5.29 9.09
N LYS A 55 -12.97 4.33 9.47
CA LYS A 55 -13.86 4.54 10.63
C LYS A 55 -12.99 4.80 11.88
N PRO A 56 -13.25 5.86 12.66
CA PRO A 56 -12.43 6.22 13.80
C PRO A 56 -12.77 5.31 14.99
N HIS A 57 -12.09 4.17 15.11
CA HIS A 57 -12.04 3.40 16.35
C HIS A 57 -10.59 3.07 16.66
N THR A 58 -10.07 3.71 17.70
CA THR A 58 -8.67 3.62 18.16
C THR A 58 -8.41 2.48 19.14
N SER A 59 -9.43 1.70 19.51
CA SER A 59 -9.26 0.53 20.39
C SER A 59 -9.71 -0.75 19.70
N ASP A 60 -8.90 -1.80 19.86
CA ASP A 60 -9.39 -3.18 19.78
C ASP A 60 -10.18 -3.45 21.06
N ALA A 61 -11.38 -2.89 21.16
CA ALA A 61 -12.35 -3.47 22.07
C ALA A 61 -12.79 -4.77 21.40
N ILE A 62 -12.25 -5.89 21.88
CA ILE A 62 -12.88 -7.19 21.73
C ILE A 62 -14.34 -6.97 22.12
N ASP A 63 -15.27 -7.20 21.19
CA ASP A 63 -16.69 -7.29 21.49
C ASP A 63 -16.85 -8.45 22.47
N ASP A 64 -16.72 -8.16 23.77
CA ASP A 64 -17.11 -9.04 24.85
C ASP A 64 -18.65 -9.00 24.88
N SER A 65 -19.24 -9.67 23.88
CA SER A 65 -20.65 -10.01 23.90
C SER A 65 -20.88 -10.91 25.10
N SER A 66 -21.32 -10.25 26.17
CA SER A 66 -21.83 -10.84 27.39
C SER A 66 -22.94 -11.83 27.06
N ASN A 67 -22.57 -13.11 26.90
CA ASN A 67 -23.50 -14.22 27.05
C ASN A 67 -23.15 -14.96 28.34
N THR A 68 -23.68 -14.43 29.44
CA THR A 68 -23.87 -15.20 30.66
C THR A 68 -24.85 -16.34 30.39
N SER A 69 -24.38 -17.58 30.30
CA SER A 69 -25.16 -18.79 30.56
C SER A 69 -24.25 -20.01 30.78
N GLY A 70 -24.07 -20.35 32.06
CA GLY A 70 -24.19 -21.70 32.61
C GLY A 70 -23.34 -22.86 32.08
N LEU A 71 -22.38 -23.29 32.92
CA LEU A 71 -21.78 -24.63 33.08
C LEU A 71 -22.29 -25.79 32.19
N SER A 72 -21.35 -26.55 31.61
CA SER A 72 -21.07 -27.94 32.02
C SER A 72 -19.81 -28.53 31.36
N THR A 73 -19.07 -29.29 32.16
CA THR A 73 -17.88 -30.07 31.84
C THR A 73 -18.20 -31.36 31.07
N SER A 74 -17.44 -31.71 30.03
CA SER A 74 -17.08 -33.11 29.71
C SER A 74 -15.97 -33.23 28.66
N SER A 75 -15.25 -34.34 28.77
CA SER A 75 -13.91 -34.66 28.30
C SER A 75 -13.76 -35.01 26.81
N LEU A 76 -12.54 -34.78 26.32
CA LEU A 76 -11.75 -35.57 25.34
C LEU A 76 -12.43 -36.09 24.06
N SER A 77 -11.98 -35.57 22.92
CA SER A 77 -11.61 -36.41 21.78
C SER A 77 -10.52 -35.74 20.95
N SER A 78 -9.45 -36.50 20.73
CA SER A 78 -8.39 -36.19 19.78
C SER A 78 -8.91 -36.33 18.37
N SER A 79 -8.68 -35.31 17.56
CA SER A 79 -8.57 -35.44 16.11
C SER A 79 -7.43 -34.54 15.66
N SER A 80 -6.33 -35.19 15.29
CA SER A 80 -5.20 -34.57 14.62
C SER A 80 -5.68 -33.97 13.30
N GLU A 81 -5.75 -32.65 13.24
CA GLU A 81 -5.62 -31.94 11.98
C GLU A 81 -4.31 -31.18 12.03
N LEU A 82 -3.46 -31.45 11.04
CA LEU A 82 -2.24 -30.70 10.77
C LEU A 82 -2.66 -29.28 10.37
N SER A 83 -2.95 -28.44 11.35
CA SER A 83 -3.06 -27.00 11.15
C SER A 83 -1.66 -26.51 10.81
N VAL A 84 -1.44 -26.12 9.55
CA VAL A 84 -0.33 -25.24 9.20
C VAL A 84 -0.41 -24.10 10.20
N ALA A 85 0.60 -23.99 11.06
CA ALA A 85 0.70 -22.94 12.05
C ALA A 85 0.91 -21.61 11.30
N THR A 86 -0.17 -21.02 10.82
CA THR A 86 -0.21 -19.61 10.49
C THR A 86 -0.11 -18.92 11.84
N SER A 87 1.11 -18.57 12.26
CA SER A 87 1.33 -17.80 13.47
C SER A 87 0.33 -16.64 13.51
N PRO A 88 -0.39 -16.43 14.62
CA PRO A 88 -1.39 -15.38 14.70
C PRO A 88 -0.73 -14.05 14.32
N VAL A 89 -1.33 -13.35 13.37
CA VAL A 89 -0.87 -12.03 12.95
C VAL A 89 -0.87 -11.15 14.20
N ARG A 90 0.28 -10.55 14.51
CA ARG A 90 0.39 -9.67 15.68
C ARG A 90 -0.54 -8.46 15.51
N PRO A 91 -1.17 -7.97 16.60
CA PRO A 91 -1.97 -6.75 16.54
C PRO A 91 -1.17 -5.60 15.91
N LEU A 92 -1.76 -4.91 14.93
CA LEU A 92 -1.12 -3.82 14.19
C LEU A 92 -0.52 -2.76 15.13
N PHE A 93 -1.23 -2.45 16.22
CA PHE A 93 -0.86 -1.38 17.14
C PHE A 93 0.30 -1.74 18.09
N ASP A 94 0.69 -3.02 18.18
CA ASP A 94 1.92 -3.40 18.90
C ASP A 94 3.18 -2.84 18.24
N TYR A 95 3.10 -2.49 16.95
CA TYR A 95 4.19 -1.85 16.20
C TYR A 95 4.14 -0.33 16.21
N ARG A 96 3.08 0.27 16.76
CA ARG A 96 2.81 1.72 16.66
C ARG A 96 3.72 2.49 17.61
N THR A 97 4.49 3.43 17.07
CA THR A 97 5.39 4.30 17.84
C THR A 97 4.79 5.67 18.12
N ALA A 98 3.87 6.15 17.27
CA ALA A 98 3.13 7.38 17.51
C ALA A 98 1.75 7.34 16.86
N GLU A 99 0.75 7.86 17.55
CA GLU A 99 -0.63 7.92 17.07
C GLU A 99 -0.91 9.16 16.22
N LEU A 100 -1.77 9.02 15.22
CA LEU A 100 -2.27 10.14 14.42
C LEU A 100 -3.80 10.15 14.39
N PRO A 101 -4.45 10.63 15.45
CA PRO A 101 -5.91 10.66 15.51
C PRO A 101 -6.48 11.67 14.51
N GLN A 102 -7.44 11.21 13.71
CA GLN A 102 -8.35 12.06 12.91
C GLN A 102 -7.70 12.94 11.83
N ALA A 103 -6.41 12.79 11.54
CA ALA A 103 -5.74 13.62 10.53
C ALA A 103 -6.31 13.40 9.12
N ASN A 104 -6.66 12.16 8.77
CA ASN A 104 -7.14 11.80 7.44
C ASN A 104 -8.67 11.77 7.29
N VAL A 105 -9.42 12.43 8.18
CA VAL A 105 -10.90 12.48 8.10
C VAL A 105 -11.37 13.10 6.77
N SER A 106 -10.65 14.11 6.30
CA SER A 106 -10.93 14.81 5.04
C SER A 106 -10.34 14.13 3.81
N GLY A 107 -9.73 12.95 3.94
CA GLY A 107 -9.23 12.24 2.77
C GLY A 107 -7.97 12.86 2.15
N ILE A 108 -7.04 13.31 2.98
CA ILE A 108 -5.83 14.02 2.54
C ILE A 108 -4.57 13.14 2.61
N CYS A 109 -4.73 11.83 2.40
CA CYS A 109 -3.67 10.83 2.61
C CYS A 109 -2.41 11.08 1.77
N VAL A 110 -2.52 11.63 0.55
CA VAL A 110 -1.35 11.98 -0.28
C VAL A 110 -0.60 13.17 0.34
N GLY A 111 -1.34 14.21 0.75
CA GLY A 111 -0.76 15.39 1.38
C GLY A 111 -0.10 15.08 2.72
N LEU A 112 -0.74 14.25 3.56
CA LEU A 112 -0.19 13.84 4.85
C LEU A 112 1.07 12.99 4.70
N ALA A 113 1.09 12.08 3.73
CA ALA A 113 2.29 11.31 3.41
C ALA A 113 3.43 12.22 2.94
N ALA A 114 3.15 13.23 2.12
CA ALA A 114 4.15 14.21 1.68
C ALA A 114 4.72 15.01 2.87
N GLU A 115 3.87 15.55 3.75
CA GLU A 115 4.31 16.30 4.93
C GLU A 115 5.10 15.43 5.92
N TRP A 116 4.74 14.15 6.07
CA TRP A 116 5.51 13.20 6.86
C TRP A 116 6.91 12.97 6.27
N LEU A 117 7.02 12.82 4.95
CA LEU A 117 8.30 12.65 4.25
C LEU A 117 9.22 13.88 4.40
N LEU A 118 8.65 15.09 4.48
CA LEU A 118 9.43 16.31 4.69
C LEU A 118 10.03 16.41 6.10
N ASP A 119 9.49 15.67 7.08
CA ASP A 119 9.89 15.74 8.49
C ASP A 119 10.55 14.43 8.98
N LEU A 120 11.09 13.60 8.08
CA LEU A 120 11.78 12.34 8.44
C LEU A 120 12.88 12.48 9.50
N PRO A 121 13.69 13.56 9.57
CA PRO A 121 14.72 13.69 10.60
C PRO A 121 14.17 13.83 12.04
N SER A 122 12.91 14.21 12.20
CA SER A 122 12.28 14.44 13.51
C SER A 122 11.99 13.13 14.26
N SER A 123 11.51 13.20 15.50
CA SER A 123 11.01 12.02 16.22
C SER A 123 9.61 11.62 15.74
N ALA A 124 9.21 10.37 15.95
CA ALA A 124 7.86 9.87 15.62
C ALA A 124 6.76 10.77 16.21
N SER A 125 6.87 11.11 17.49
CA SER A 125 5.89 11.98 18.17
C SER A 125 5.88 13.41 17.63
N SER A 126 7.04 13.96 17.26
CA SER A 126 7.11 15.29 16.64
C SER A 126 6.44 15.30 15.28
N ARG A 127 6.75 14.30 14.43
CA ARG A 127 6.11 14.12 13.12
C ARG A 127 4.60 14.00 13.23
N MET A 128 4.09 13.11 14.08
CA MET A 128 2.64 12.97 14.24
C MET A 128 2.01 14.23 14.84
N GLY A 129 2.70 14.90 15.77
CA GLY A 129 2.24 16.12 16.41
C GLY A 129 2.01 17.26 15.41
N VAL A 130 2.90 17.45 14.44
CA VAL A 130 2.71 18.46 13.40
C VAL A 130 1.66 18.06 12.37
N LEU A 131 1.28 16.79 12.26
CA LEU A 131 0.24 16.33 11.32
C LEU A 131 -1.17 16.31 11.93
N LEU A 132 -1.33 16.69 13.19
CA LEU A 132 -2.65 16.75 13.83
C LEU A 132 -3.58 17.79 13.17
N PRO A 133 -4.91 17.56 13.15
CA PRO A 133 -5.86 18.52 12.62
C PRO A 133 -5.66 19.93 13.21
N GLY A 134 -5.61 20.94 12.33
CA GLY A 134 -5.51 22.34 12.73
C GLY A 134 -4.10 22.90 12.88
N THR A 135 -3.05 22.08 12.75
CA THR A 135 -1.67 22.55 12.64
C THR A 135 -1.39 23.16 11.26
N GLU A 136 -0.25 23.84 11.08
CA GLU A 136 0.13 24.35 9.77
C GLU A 136 0.48 23.25 8.78
N ASN A 137 1.19 22.19 9.18
CA ASN A 137 1.51 21.07 8.28
C ASN A 137 0.24 20.30 7.88
N HIS A 138 -0.76 20.15 8.75
CA HIS A 138 -2.03 19.55 8.35
C HIS A 138 -2.77 20.38 7.29
N ARG A 139 -2.78 21.72 7.43
CA ARG A 139 -3.30 22.61 6.37
C ARG A 139 -2.46 22.55 5.10
N SER A 140 -1.14 22.43 5.21
CA SER A 140 -0.24 22.23 4.08
C SER A 140 -0.57 20.92 3.34
N ALA A 141 -0.74 19.82 4.07
CA ALA A 141 -1.20 18.54 3.53
C ALA A 141 -2.54 18.68 2.79
N ALA A 142 -3.51 19.39 3.37
CA ALA A 142 -4.79 19.63 2.71
C ALA A 142 -4.63 20.42 1.39
N ARG A 143 -3.82 21.49 1.36
CA ARG A 143 -3.51 22.23 0.12
C ARG A 143 -2.85 21.35 -0.94
N ARG A 144 -1.90 20.50 -0.54
CA ARG A 144 -1.23 19.57 -1.46
C ARG A 144 -2.19 18.53 -2.03
N GLN A 145 -3.08 18.00 -1.21
CA GLN A 145 -4.13 17.09 -1.68
C GLN A 145 -5.03 17.78 -2.72
N GLU A 146 -5.51 18.99 -2.42
CA GLU A 146 -6.36 19.77 -3.32
C GLU A 146 -5.66 20.04 -4.67
N GLN A 147 -4.39 20.46 -4.63
CA GLN A 147 -3.57 20.67 -5.82
C GLN A 147 -3.42 19.38 -6.64
N SER A 148 -3.20 18.23 -5.98
CA SER A 148 -3.13 16.93 -6.63
C SER A 148 -4.44 16.59 -7.35
N GLU A 149 -5.60 16.77 -6.71
CA GLU A 149 -6.89 16.50 -7.34
C GLU A 149 -7.17 17.44 -8.52
N LYS A 150 -6.81 18.71 -8.40
CA LYS A 150 -6.95 19.69 -9.48
C LYS A 150 -6.09 19.32 -10.68
N LEU A 151 -4.80 19.00 -10.46
CA LEU A 151 -3.90 18.57 -11.52
C LEU A 151 -4.39 17.29 -12.19
N LYS A 152 -4.86 16.32 -11.41
CA LYS A 152 -5.45 15.09 -11.93
C LYS A 152 -6.66 15.36 -12.82
N THR A 153 -7.50 16.33 -12.45
CA THR A 153 -8.67 16.73 -13.26
C THR A 153 -8.22 17.38 -14.57
N GLN A 154 -7.24 18.30 -14.52
CA GLN A 154 -6.70 18.95 -15.71
C GLN A 154 -6.06 17.94 -16.68
N LEU A 155 -5.25 17.01 -16.18
CA LEU A 155 -4.63 15.96 -17.00
C LEU A 155 -5.67 15.07 -17.71
N LYS A 156 -6.82 14.84 -17.08
CA LYS A 156 -7.95 14.12 -17.70
C LYS A 156 -8.59 14.93 -18.82
N GLU A 157 -8.85 16.22 -18.57
CA GLU A 157 -9.44 17.14 -19.55
C GLU A 157 -8.54 17.30 -20.78
N ASP A 158 -7.22 17.38 -20.56
CA ASP A 158 -6.20 17.49 -21.60
C ASP A 158 -5.94 16.16 -22.34
N LYS A 159 -6.59 15.07 -21.92
CA LYS A 159 -6.37 13.71 -22.44
C LYS A 159 -4.90 13.32 -22.44
N ALA A 160 -4.17 13.73 -21.41
CA ALA A 160 -2.77 13.40 -21.26
C ALA A 160 -2.58 11.88 -21.26
N GLU A 161 -1.50 11.40 -21.89
CA GLU A 161 -1.17 9.97 -21.88
C GLU A 161 -0.63 9.53 -20.51
N GLY A 162 -0.77 8.25 -20.18
CA GLY A 162 -0.27 7.66 -18.94
C GLY A 162 -1.19 7.84 -17.72
N SER A 163 -0.71 7.46 -16.54
CA SER A 163 -1.52 7.52 -15.32
C SER A 163 -1.57 8.95 -14.75
N HIS A 164 -2.74 9.59 -14.81
CA HIS A 164 -2.95 10.95 -14.30
C HIS A 164 -2.74 11.05 -12.78
N ASN A 165 -3.01 9.97 -12.05
CA ASN A 165 -2.80 9.91 -10.61
C ASN A 165 -1.29 10.00 -10.29
N PHE A 166 -0.49 9.15 -10.93
CA PHE A 166 0.96 9.17 -10.81
C PHE A 166 1.55 10.55 -11.15
N GLN A 167 1.12 11.16 -12.25
CA GLN A 167 1.61 12.47 -12.67
C GLN A 167 1.26 13.56 -11.66
N ALA A 168 0.01 13.63 -11.21
CA ALA A 168 -0.43 14.61 -10.23
C ALA A 168 0.31 14.49 -8.89
N LYS A 169 0.43 13.26 -8.35
CA LYS A 169 1.21 12.99 -7.13
C LYS A 169 2.68 13.37 -7.31
N SER A 170 3.28 13.00 -8.44
CA SER A 170 4.70 13.28 -8.68
C SER A 170 4.96 14.78 -8.78
N THR A 171 4.05 15.56 -9.37
CA THR A 171 4.17 17.01 -9.45
C THR A 171 4.10 17.65 -8.05
N ILE A 172 3.09 17.33 -7.23
CA ILE A 172 2.97 17.94 -5.89
C ILE A 172 4.12 17.56 -4.95
N LEU A 173 4.73 16.38 -5.14
CA LEU A 173 5.92 15.96 -4.40
C LEU A 173 7.17 16.74 -4.85
N ARG A 174 7.35 16.95 -6.16
CA ARG A 174 8.43 17.79 -6.69
C ARG A 174 8.31 19.23 -6.21
N ASP A 175 7.10 19.77 -6.20
CA ASP A 175 6.83 21.11 -5.67
C ASP A 175 7.11 21.21 -4.16
N ALA A 176 7.15 20.08 -3.45
CA ALA A 176 7.55 19.99 -2.04
C ALA A 176 9.06 19.89 -1.82
N GLY A 177 9.87 19.76 -2.89
CA GLY A 177 11.31 19.50 -2.81
C GLY A 177 11.67 18.01 -2.67
N LEU A 178 10.72 17.11 -2.89
CA LEU A 178 10.96 15.67 -2.97
C LEU A 178 11.21 15.27 -4.43
N GLU A 179 11.98 14.22 -4.65
CA GLU A 179 12.30 13.71 -5.98
C GLU A 179 11.69 12.31 -6.18
N PRO A 180 10.39 12.22 -6.52
CA PRO A 180 9.76 10.96 -6.86
C PRO A 180 10.38 10.35 -8.13
N SER A 181 10.56 9.03 -8.12
CA SER A 181 10.97 8.26 -9.28
C SER A 181 10.01 8.49 -10.45
N ALA A 182 10.57 8.46 -11.67
CA ALA A 182 9.79 8.48 -12.92
C ALA A 182 9.02 7.17 -13.16
N GLU A 183 9.27 6.16 -12.32
CA GLU A 183 8.65 4.83 -12.39
C GLU A 183 7.90 4.50 -11.10
N GLU A 184 6.77 3.80 -11.23
CA GLU A 184 6.10 3.08 -10.13
C GLU A 184 6.13 1.58 -10.42
N THR A 185 6.17 0.78 -9.36
CA THR A 185 6.01 -0.67 -9.46
C THR A 185 4.67 -1.07 -8.86
N ARG A 186 3.85 -1.82 -9.60
CA ARG A 186 2.58 -2.35 -9.09
C ARG A 186 2.73 -3.82 -8.76
N TYR A 187 2.36 -4.18 -7.55
CA TYR A 187 2.30 -5.54 -7.06
C TYR A 187 0.85 -5.98 -6.87
N ARG A 188 0.50 -7.17 -7.33
CA ARG A 188 -0.70 -7.86 -6.84
C ARG A 188 -0.55 -8.10 -5.34
N PHE A 189 -1.61 -7.87 -4.58
CA PHE A 189 -1.63 -8.17 -3.15
C PHE A 189 -2.46 -9.43 -2.88
N GLY A 190 -2.05 -10.24 -1.89
CA GLY A 190 -2.85 -11.38 -1.41
C GLY A 190 -2.13 -12.75 -1.35
N THR A 191 -1.00 -12.93 -2.04
CA THR A 191 -0.15 -14.13 -1.87
C THR A 191 1.12 -13.79 -1.10
N SER A 192 1.63 -14.74 -0.30
CA SER A 192 2.88 -14.55 0.46
C SER A 192 4.05 -14.15 -0.45
N SER A 193 4.21 -14.84 -1.60
CA SER A 193 5.25 -14.54 -2.59
C SER A 193 5.19 -13.11 -3.14
N CYS A 194 3.98 -12.55 -3.25
CA CYS A 194 3.80 -11.17 -3.66
C CYS A 194 4.13 -10.17 -2.56
N ILE A 195 3.71 -10.47 -1.32
CA ILE A 195 4.06 -9.66 -0.16
C ILE A 195 5.58 -9.63 0.02
N ASP A 196 6.26 -10.76 -0.15
CA ASP A 196 7.72 -10.83 -0.03
C ASP A 196 8.44 -9.93 -1.04
N LYS A 197 7.92 -9.79 -2.27
CA LYS A 197 8.47 -8.86 -3.27
C LYS A 197 8.30 -7.40 -2.87
N ILE A 198 7.14 -7.02 -2.34
CA ILE A 198 6.88 -5.68 -1.81
C ILE A 198 7.85 -5.40 -0.65
N VAL A 199 7.95 -6.35 0.30
CA VAL A 199 8.83 -6.24 1.47
C VAL A 199 10.28 -6.09 1.05
N ASN A 200 10.76 -6.89 0.10
CA ASN A 200 12.13 -6.82 -0.41
C ASN A 200 12.46 -5.49 -1.09
N GLU A 201 11.48 -4.76 -1.63
CA GLU A 201 11.68 -3.40 -2.14
C GLU A 201 11.71 -2.39 -0.99
N LEU A 202 10.71 -2.43 -0.10
CA LEU A 202 10.55 -1.44 0.96
C LEU A 202 11.63 -1.54 2.05
N ALA A 203 12.14 -2.76 2.30
CA ALA A 203 13.15 -3.04 3.30
C ALA A 203 14.60 -2.84 2.79
N GLN A 204 14.80 -2.38 1.55
CA GLN A 204 16.13 -2.02 1.07
C GLN A 204 16.68 -0.86 1.88
N ASP A 205 17.92 -0.99 2.34
CA ASP A 205 18.59 0.01 3.17
C ASP A 205 19.68 0.73 2.37
N PRO A 206 19.64 2.08 2.22
CA PRO A 206 18.55 2.98 2.58
C PRO A 206 17.48 3.08 1.49
N SER A 207 16.22 3.27 1.87
CA SER A 207 15.14 3.55 0.93
C SER A 207 14.00 4.36 1.53
N VAL A 208 13.28 5.08 0.66
CA VAL A 208 12.10 5.86 1.03
C VAL A 208 11.08 5.67 -0.09
N HIS A 209 9.85 5.34 0.26
CA HIS A 209 8.80 5.06 -0.71
C HIS A 209 7.48 5.71 -0.31
N LEU A 210 6.78 6.23 -1.32
CA LEU A 210 5.34 6.40 -1.27
C LEU A 210 4.69 5.07 -1.67
N VAL A 211 3.66 4.66 -0.93
CA VAL A 211 2.98 3.39 -1.16
C VAL A 211 1.48 3.62 -1.28
N SER A 212 0.91 3.27 -2.42
CA SER A 212 -0.51 3.38 -2.72
C SER A 212 -1.19 2.02 -2.61
N LEU A 213 -2.11 1.88 -1.65
CA LEU A 213 -2.95 0.71 -1.45
C LEU A 213 -4.21 0.85 -2.30
N LYS A 214 -4.39 -0.05 -3.28
CA LYS A 214 -5.60 -0.14 -4.09
C LYS A 214 -6.53 -1.17 -3.46
N PHE A 215 -7.80 -0.81 -3.28
CA PHE A 215 -8.79 -1.71 -2.69
C PHE A 215 -9.59 -2.46 -3.77
N VAL A 216 -10.12 -3.64 -3.42
CA VAL A 216 -10.97 -4.47 -4.30
C VAL A 216 -12.30 -3.77 -4.58
N GLN A 217 -12.86 -3.11 -3.57
CA GLN A 217 -14.22 -2.58 -3.61
C GLN A 217 -14.33 -1.43 -4.63
N PRO A 218 -15.29 -1.49 -5.58
CA PRO A 218 -15.50 -0.42 -6.56
C PRO A 218 -15.72 0.94 -5.89
N GLY A 219 -15.01 1.97 -6.36
CA GLY A 219 -15.12 3.33 -5.83
C GLY A 219 -14.49 3.55 -4.45
N ALA A 220 -13.84 2.54 -3.84
CA ALA A 220 -13.15 2.69 -2.55
C ALA A 220 -11.90 3.58 -2.63
N GLY A 221 -11.49 3.96 -3.84
CA GLY A 221 -10.34 4.82 -4.09
C GLY A 221 -9.01 4.15 -3.74
N THR A 222 -7.96 4.95 -3.73
CA THR A 222 -6.60 4.55 -3.35
C THR A 222 -6.23 5.21 -2.03
N HIS A 223 -5.65 4.46 -1.10
CA HIS A 223 -5.05 5.01 0.13
C HIS A 223 -3.55 5.15 -0.03
N THR A 224 -2.97 6.24 0.47
CA THR A 224 -1.53 6.49 0.37
C THR A 224 -0.91 6.49 1.75
N ILE A 225 0.13 5.68 1.90
CA ILE A 225 1.00 5.61 3.08
C ILE A 225 2.44 5.90 2.63
N ALA A 226 3.35 6.09 3.57
CA ALA A 226 4.77 6.28 3.27
C ALA A 226 5.65 5.38 4.13
N THR A 227 6.82 5.02 3.61
CA THR A 227 7.81 4.21 4.32
C THR A 227 9.20 4.81 4.17
N ALA A 228 10.03 4.61 5.19
CA ALA A 228 11.45 4.91 5.14
C ALA A 228 12.23 3.81 5.87
N THR A 229 13.31 3.34 5.26
CA THR A 229 14.18 2.28 5.77
C THR A 229 15.60 2.79 5.86
N SER A 230 16.20 2.65 7.02
CA SER A 230 17.61 2.95 7.29
C SER A 230 18.09 2.22 8.53
N ASN A 231 19.36 1.80 8.55
CA ASN A 231 19.99 1.10 9.67
C ASN A 231 19.21 -0.17 10.09
N GLY A 232 18.75 -0.96 9.11
CA GLY A 232 17.99 -2.20 9.35
C GLY A 232 16.62 -2.01 10.02
N THR A 233 16.12 -0.78 10.07
CA THR A 233 14.82 -0.41 10.63
C THR A 233 13.96 0.24 9.56
N THR A 234 12.69 -0.15 9.49
CA THR A 234 11.69 0.44 8.61
C THR A 234 10.62 1.14 9.45
N ILE A 235 10.39 2.42 9.13
CA ILE A 235 9.24 3.18 9.63
C ILE A 235 8.17 3.29 8.55
N LEU A 236 6.91 3.24 8.97
CA LEU A 236 5.75 3.35 8.09
C LEU A 236 4.78 4.36 8.69
N SER A 237 4.32 5.31 7.89
CA SER A 237 3.27 6.25 8.26
C SER A 237 1.99 5.95 7.50
N ASP A 238 0.96 5.58 8.25
CA ASP A 238 -0.40 5.49 7.74
C ASP A 238 -1.21 6.70 8.25
N PRO A 239 -1.67 7.59 7.36
CA PRO A 239 -2.48 8.76 7.72
C PRO A 239 -3.73 8.47 8.57
N ASN A 240 -4.23 7.22 8.57
CA ASN A 240 -5.38 6.80 9.37
C ASN A 240 -5.03 6.35 10.79
N TYR A 241 -3.78 5.92 11.04
CA TYR A 241 -3.42 5.18 12.25
C TYR A 241 -2.18 5.71 12.98
N GLY A 242 -1.31 6.43 12.27
CA GLY A 242 -0.07 6.98 12.80
C GLY A 242 1.17 6.29 12.24
N GLU A 243 2.24 6.33 13.04
CA GLU A 243 3.54 5.81 12.66
C GLU A 243 3.85 4.48 13.35
N PHE A 244 4.45 3.58 12.59
CA PHE A 244 4.88 2.26 13.01
C PHE A 244 6.38 2.13 12.78
N THR A 245 7.06 1.37 13.64
CA THR A 245 8.49 1.09 13.50
C THR A 245 8.74 -0.39 13.72
N VAL A 246 9.43 -1.02 12.77
CA VAL A 246 9.78 -2.44 12.85
C VAL A 246 11.21 -2.67 12.34
N PRO A 247 11.90 -3.70 12.84
CA PRO A 247 13.07 -4.23 12.15
C PRO A 247 12.71 -4.65 10.71
N SER A 248 13.65 -4.51 9.77
CA SER A 248 13.39 -4.73 8.34
C SER A 248 12.89 -6.14 8.00
N ASP A 249 13.25 -7.16 8.79
CA ASP A 249 12.77 -8.54 8.63
C ASP A 249 11.30 -8.74 9.05
N ARG A 250 10.69 -7.76 9.74
CA ARG A 250 9.27 -7.80 10.18
C ARG A 250 8.33 -6.94 9.35
N VAL A 251 8.81 -6.28 8.30
CA VAL A 251 7.96 -5.46 7.42
C VAL A 251 6.82 -6.28 6.81
N GLY A 252 7.07 -7.55 6.49
CA GLY A 252 6.03 -8.46 5.99
C GLY A 252 4.92 -8.74 7.00
N GLU A 253 5.25 -8.88 8.28
CA GLU A 253 4.25 -9.04 9.35
C GLU A 253 3.43 -7.77 9.52
N LEU A 254 4.09 -6.59 9.53
CA LEU A 254 3.41 -5.30 9.61
C LEU A 254 2.41 -5.10 8.46
N PHE A 255 2.78 -5.43 7.22
CA PHE A 255 1.89 -5.34 6.06
C PHE A 255 0.69 -6.30 6.15
N LYS A 256 0.89 -7.51 6.69
CA LYS A 256 -0.21 -8.45 6.94
C LYS A 256 -1.17 -7.91 7.99
N SER A 257 -0.66 -7.40 9.12
CA SER A 257 -1.48 -6.76 10.17
C SER A 257 -2.25 -5.55 9.63
N LEU A 258 -1.61 -4.74 8.78
CA LEU A 258 -2.25 -3.58 8.17
C LEU A 258 -3.36 -3.98 7.19
N ALA A 259 -3.11 -5.00 6.36
CA ALA A 259 -4.12 -5.53 5.44
C ALA A 259 -5.32 -6.13 6.18
N GLU A 260 -5.08 -6.88 7.26
CA GLU A 260 -6.13 -7.43 8.11
C GLU A 260 -6.95 -6.33 8.77
N ARG A 261 -6.31 -5.24 9.24
CA ARG A 261 -7.01 -4.07 9.78
C ARG A 261 -7.98 -3.45 8.76
N TYR A 262 -7.51 -3.21 7.54
CA TYR A 262 -8.35 -2.66 6.47
C TYR A 262 -9.48 -3.63 6.06
N SER A 263 -9.20 -4.93 5.98
CA SER A 263 -10.20 -5.93 5.63
C SER A 263 -11.30 -6.04 6.68
N THR A 264 -10.93 -6.25 7.95
CA THR A 264 -11.89 -6.56 9.03
C THR A 264 -12.77 -5.38 9.42
N LEU A 265 -12.18 -4.21 9.69
CA LEU A 265 -12.90 -3.07 10.26
C LEU A 265 -13.35 -2.07 9.21
N ASN A 266 -12.56 -1.90 8.15
CA ASN A 266 -12.89 -0.98 7.08
C ASN A 266 -13.68 -1.66 5.96
N LYS A 267 -13.77 -3.00 5.95
CA LYS A 267 -14.39 -3.81 4.88
C LYS A 267 -13.76 -3.51 3.52
N ARG A 268 -12.44 -3.33 3.53
CA ARG A 268 -11.64 -2.95 2.36
C ARG A 268 -10.47 -3.89 2.20
N ASP A 269 -10.55 -4.76 1.21
CA ASP A 269 -9.49 -5.70 0.90
C ASP A 269 -8.50 -5.06 -0.05
N ILE A 270 -7.20 -5.19 0.23
CA ILE A 270 -6.17 -4.66 -0.65
C ILE A 270 -6.02 -5.61 -1.84
N SER A 271 -6.24 -5.10 -3.06
CA SER A 271 -6.08 -5.84 -4.31
C SER A 271 -4.68 -5.70 -4.89
N ALA A 272 -4.07 -4.53 -4.73
CA ALA A 272 -2.75 -4.21 -5.24
C ALA A 272 -2.06 -3.15 -4.40
N VAL A 273 -0.73 -3.18 -4.43
CA VAL A 273 0.15 -2.16 -3.84
C VAL A 273 0.96 -1.54 -4.95
N VAL A 274 1.00 -0.21 -5.02
CA VAL A 274 1.85 0.53 -5.96
C VAL A 274 2.91 1.27 -5.17
N THR A 275 4.17 1.07 -5.48
CA THR A 275 5.31 1.71 -4.82
C THR A 275 5.94 2.75 -5.73
N GLN A 276 6.38 3.85 -5.14
CA GLN A 276 7.15 4.88 -5.83
C GLN A 276 8.32 5.29 -4.94
N ARG A 277 9.55 5.09 -5.42
CA ARG A 277 10.75 5.51 -4.69
C ARG A 277 10.85 7.04 -4.65
N ILE A 278 11.20 7.57 -3.49
CA ILE A 278 11.40 9.00 -3.25
C ILE A 278 12.89 9.25 -2.95
N ARG A 279 13.44 10.31 -3.52
CA ARG A 279 14.75 10.87 -3.16
C ARG A 279 14.59 12.28 -2.61
N TYR A 280 15.61 12.79 -1.93
CA TYR A 280 15.69 14.19 -1.53
C TYR A 280 16.57 14.93 -2.54
N GLY A 281 16.11 16.08 -3.03
CA GLY A 281 16.73 16.78 -4.16
C GLY A 281 18.07 17.48 -3.91
N HIS A 282 18.90 16.94 -3.02
CA HIS A 282 20.27 17.40 -2.82
C HIS A 282 21.30 16.29 -3.08
N PRO A 283 22.28 16.51 -3.98
CA PRO A 283 23.25 15.49 -4.38
C PRO A 283 24.27 15.07 -3.29
N ASN A 284 24.23 15.67 -2.10
CA ASN A 284 25.01 15.27 -0.92
C ASN A 284 24.15 14.60 0.19
N ALA A 285 22.87 14.35 -0.07
CA ALA A 285 21.92 13.80 0.91
C ALA A 285 21.90 12.25 0.95
N THR A 286 22.86 11.58 0.31
CA THR A 286 23.05 10.13 0.40
C THR A 286 23.52 9.66 1.79
N ASP A 287 23.90 10.59 2.67
CA ASP A 287 24.42 10.33 4.01
C ASP A 287 23.52 10.89 5.14
N LEU A 288 22.27 11.23 4.84
CA LEU A 288 21.30 11.42 5.90
C LEU A 288 20.99 10.05 6.49
N ALA A 289 21.62 9.75 7.63
CA ALA A 289 21.03 8.82 8.57
C ALA A 289 19.58 9.31 8.78
N LEU A 290 18.62 8.61 8.17
CA LEU A 290 17.19 8.96 8.23
C LEU A 290 16.68 8.92 9.68
N PHE A 291 17.49 8.35 10.57
CA PHE A 291 17.29 8.31 12.01
C PHE A 291 18.50 8.93 12.73
N PRO A 292 18.30 9.74 13.78
CA PRO A 292 19.37 10.00 14.73
C PRO A 292 19.87 8.67 15.31
N ARG A 293 21.19 8.46 15.37
CA ARG A 293 21.79 7.32 16.08
C ARG A 293 21.26 7.32 17.51
N ALA A 294 20.70 6.18 17.95
CA ALA A 294 20.43 5.99 19.37
C ALA A 294 21.77 6.07 20.11
N GLU A 295 21.92 7.09 20.95
CA GLU A 295 23.06 7.20 21.86
C GLU A 295 23.11 5.94 22.73
N PRO A 296 24.25 5.23 22.82
CA PRO A 296 24.36 4.09 23.70
C PRO A 296 24.20 4.59 25.13
N HIS A 297 23.23 4.03 25.86
CA HIS A 297 23.11 4.21 27.30
C HIS A 297 24.48 3.90 27.95
N ARG A 298 25.10 4.92 28.52
CA ARG A 298 26.27 4.79 29.39
C ARG A 298 25.87 4.34 30.78
#